data_AF-A0A438EGP0-F1
#
_entry.id   AF-A0A438EGP0-F1
#
_cell.length_a   1.000
_cell.length_b   1.000
_cell.length_c   1.000
_cell.angle_alpha   90.00
_cell.angle_beta   90.00
_cell.angle_gamma   90.00
#
_symmetry.space_group_name_H-M   'P 1'
#
loop_
_entity.id
_entity.type
_entity.pdbx_description
1 polymer ?
#
loop_
_entity_poly.entity_id
_entity_poly.type
_entity_poly.pdbx_seq_one_letter_code
_entity_poly.pdbx_strand_id
1 'polypeptide(L)'
;MNLFEREVRATMVILAGMLGTYLNIMALGLLFLLFASWVAYVMFEDTQQGKTVFTSYLTTLYQMFILFTTSNNPDVWIPAYK
;
A
#
# COMPACT_ATOMS: atom_id res chain seq x y z
N MET A 1 -28.15 2.17 29.63
CA MET A 1 -26.96 1.94 28.79
C MET A 1 -26.13 0.85 29.45
N ASN A 2 -26.05 -0.31 28.80
CA ASN A 2 -25.42 -1.52 29.36
C ASN A 2 -23.88 -1.38 29.36
N LEU A 3 -23.18 -2.16 30.17
CA LEU A 3 -21.72 -2.10 30.32
C LEU A 3 -21.00 -2.21 28.95
N PHE A 4 -21.43 -3.16 28.12
CA PHE A 4 -20.92 -3.39 26.76
C PHE A 4 -21.01 -2.15 25.85
N GLU A 5 -22.14 -1.43 25.88
CA GLU A 5 -22.34 -0.22 25.07
C GLU A 5 -21.38 0.92 25.50
N ARG A 6 -21.06 0.98 26.80
CA ARG A 6 -20.10 1.95 27.34
C ARG A 6 -18.68 1.60 26.90
N GLU A 7 -18.31 0.32 26.91
CA GLU A 7 -17.00 -0.16 26.48
C GLU A 7 -16.77 0.06 24.98
N VAL A 8 -17.74 -0.28 24.13
CA VAL A 8 -17.65 -0.01 22.68
C VAL A 8 -17.51 1.48 22.42
N ARG A 9 -18.30 2.33 23.10
CA ARG A 9 -18.17 3.79 22.97
C ARG A 9 -16.80 4.28 23.40
N ALA A 10 -16.24 3.77 24.49
CA ALA A 10 -14.91 4.13 24.95
C ALA A 10 -13.84 3.75 23.91
N THR A 11 -13.92 2.54 23.34
CA THR A 11 -13.03 2.11 22.25
C THR A 11 -13.15 3.00 21.01
N MET A 12 -14.36 3.37 20.61
CA MET A 12 -14.57 4.28 19.48
C MET A 12 -13.99 5.67 19.73
N VAL A 13 -14.09 6.21 20.96
CA VAL A 13 -13.45 7.48 21.34
C VAL A 13 -11.93 7.38 21.28
N ILE A 14 -11.35 6.25 21.71
CA ILE A 14 -9.90 6.01 21.61
C ILE A 14 -9.45 5.98 20.14
N LEU A 15 -10.17 5.25 19.28
CA LEU A 15 -9.89 5.21 17.84
C LEU A 15 -10.00 6.59 17.18
N ALA A 16 -11.05 7.35 17.51
CA ALA A 16 -11.21 8.72 17.02
C ALA A 16 -10.07 9.64 17.50
N GLY A 17 -9.60 9.46 18.73
CA GLY A 17 -8.49 10.22 19.31
C GLY A 17 -7.15 10.02 18.59
N MET A 18 -6.87 8.80 18.10
CA MET A 18 -5.64 8.52 17.33
C MET A 18 -5.76 8.78 15.82
N LEU A 19 -6.98 9.01 15.32
CA LEU A 19 -7.27 9.07 13.88
C LEU A 19 -6.46 10.14 13.14
N GLY A 20 -6.25 11.32 13.74
CA GLY A 20 -5.48 12.40 13.11
C GLY A 20 -4.03 12.00 12.83
N THR A 21 -3.33 11.47 13.85
CA THR A 21 -1.95 10.99 13.69
C THR A 21 -1.88 9.80 12.76
N TYR A 22 -2.86 8.89 12.82
CA TYR A 22 -2.95 7.75 11.90
C TYR A 22 -3.06 8.23 10.45
N LEU A 23 -3.93 9.20 10.14
CA LEU A 23 -4.09 9.75 8.79
C LEU A 23 -2.82 10.46 8.30
N ASN A 24 -2.07 11.14 9.18
CA ASN A 24 -0.78 11.74 8.80
C ASN A 24 0.24 10.68 8.35
N ILE A 25 0.35 9.57 9.09
CA ILE A 25 1.24 8.45 8.71
C ILE A 25 0.75 7.74 7.45
N MET A 26 -0.57 7.57 7.30
CA MET A 26 -1.17 7.01 6.08
C MET A 26 -0.88 7.88 4.85
N ALA A 27 -0.93 9.21 4.99
CA ALA A 27 -0.57 10.13 3.90
C ALA A 27 0.91 9.99 3.50
N LEU A 28 1.80 9.83 4.48
CA LEU A 28 3.22 9.56 4.21
C LEU A 28 3.43 8.19 3.55
N GLY A 29 2.72 7.16 4.00
CA GLY A 29 2.74 5.83 3.38
C GLY A 29 2.21 5.83 1.94
N LEU A 30 1.16 6.62 1.66
CA LEU A 30 0.63 6.82 0.32
C LEU A 30 1.64 7.56 -0.57
N LEU A 31 2.31 8.59 -0.06
CA LEU A 31 3.39 9.27 -0.77
C LEU A 31 4.55 8.30 -1.10
N PHE A 32 4.94 7.47 -0.14
CA PHE A 32 5.95 6.42 -0.35
C PHE A 32 5.54 5.48 -1.48
N LEU A 33 4.30 4.98 -1.48
CA LEU A 33 3.79 4.08 -2.52
C LEU A 33 3.80 4.76 -3.89
N LEU A 34 3.28 5.99 -3.99
CA LEU A 34 3.26 6.74 -5.25
C LEU A 34 4.67 6.92 -5.82
N PHE A 35 5.63 7.28 -4.96
CA PHE A 35 7.02 7.47 -5.35
C PHE A 35 7.72 6.15 -5.73
N ALA A 36 7.59 5.11 -4.90
CA ALA A 36 8.19 3.80 -5.16
C ALA A 36 7.65 3.17 -6.45
N SER A 37 6.34 3.28 -6.69
CA SER A 37 5.72 2.81 -7.93
C SER A 37 6.17 3.58 -9.15
N TRP A 38 6.46 4.89 -9.01
CA TRP A 38 7.01 5.68 -10.12
C TRP A 38 8.43 5.24 -10.45
N VAL A 39 9.28 5.06 -9.43
CA VAL A 39 10.64 4.55 -9.62
C VAL A 39 10.60 3.16 -10.26
N ALA A 40 9.75 2.24 -9.78
CA ALA A 40 9.62 0.91 -10.35
C ALA A 40 9.13 0.95 -11.81
N TYR A 41 8.15 1.80 -12.12
CA TYR A 41 7.63 1.95 -13.48
C TYR A 41 8.72 2.42 -14.46
N VAL A 42 9.46 3.48 -14.11
CA VAL A 42 10.55 4.02 -14.94
C VAL A 42 11.73 3.04 -15.02
N MET A 43 12.08 2.37 -13.93
CA MET A 43 13.20 1.43 -13.88
C MET A 43 13.01 0.22 -14.79
N PHE A 44 11.76 -0.25 -14.95
CA PHE A 44 11.45 -1.46 -15.69
C PHE A 44 10.76 -1.23 -17.04
N GLU A 45 10.57 0.02 -17.47
CA GLU A 45 9.78 0.42 -18.65
C GLU A 45 10.08 -0.42 -19.90
N ASP A 46 11.36 -0.58 -20.24
CA ASP A 46 11.81 -1.31 -21.44
C ASP A 46 12.15 -2.80 -21.20
N THR A 47 11.86 -3.33 -20.02
CA THR A 47 12.20 -4.71 -19.62
C THR A 47 11.05 -5.69 -19.83
N GLN A 48 11.30 -7.00 -19.65
CA GLN A 48 10.22 -8.00 -19.62
C GLN A 48 9.20 -7.72 -18.50
N GLN A 49 9.68 -7.27 -17.33
CA GLN A 49 8.83 -6.86 -16.21
C GLN A 49 7.89 -5.70 -16.59
N GLY A 50 8.41 -4.68 -17.30
CA GLY A 50 7.61 -3.55 -17.81
C GLY A 50 6.53 -3.99 -18.80
N LYS A 51 6.84 -4.96 -19.65
CA LYS A 51 5.90 -5.47 -20.68
C LYS A 51 4.81 -6.39 -20.14
N THR A 52 4.99 -6.95 -18.94
CA THR A 52 4.11 -8.01 -18.40
C THR A 52 3.40 -7.61 -17.11
N VAL A 53 4.10 -6.95 -16.18
CA VAL A 53 3.60 -6.65 -14.83
C VAL A 53 3.47 -5.13 -14.60
N PHE A 54 4.45 -4.34 -15.05
CA PHE A 54 4.51 -2.89 -14.84
C PHE A 54 4.14 -2.10 -16.11
N THR A 55 3.04 -2.49 -16.76
CA THR A 55 2.62 -2.00 -18.10
C THR A 55 2.14 -0.55 -18.11
N SER A 56 1.73 -0.02 -16.96
CA SER A 56 1.37 1.39 -16.78
C SER A 56 1.68 1.79 -15.34
N TYR A 57 1.72 3.10 -15.07
CA TYR A 57 1.91 3.60 -13.71
C TYR A 57 0.84 3.08 -12.74
N LEU A 58 -0.44 3.08 -13.13
CA LEU A 58 -1.53 2.61 -12.26
C LEU A 58 -1.46 1.10 -11.99
N THR A 59 -1.10 0.31 -13.01
CA THR A 59 -0.87 -1.14 -12.84
C THR A 59 0.31 -1.38 -11.90
N THR A 60 1.39 -0.63 -12.06
CA THR A 60 2.57 -0.69 -11.18
C THR A 60 2.21 -0.30 -9.75
N LEU A 61 1.42 0.76 -9.56
CA LEU A 61 0.93 1.19 -8.25
C LEU A 61 0.13 0.09 -7.55
N TYR A 62 -0.79 -0.54 -8.27
CA TYR A 62 -1.57 -1.66 -7.74
C TYR A 62 -0.69 -2.84 -7.33
N GLN A 63 0.26 -3.24 -8.19
CA GLN A 63 1.18 -4.35 -7.89
C GLN A 63 2.10 -4.04 -6.70
N MET A 64 2.58 -2.81 -6.58
CA MET A 64 3.40 -2.35 -5.46
C MET A 64 2.60 -2.22 -4.16
N PHE A 65 1.31 -1.86 -4.23
CA PHE A 65 0.42 -1.86 -3.07
C PHE A 65 0.20 -3.27 -2.51
N ILE A 66 0.00 -4.27 -3.37
CA ILE A 66 -0.08 -5.67 -2.94
C ILE A 66 1.27 -6.17 -2.39
N LEU A 67 2.38 -5.74 -2.99
CA LEU A 67 3.72 -6.07 -2.49
C LEU A 67 4.00 -5.44 -1.14
N PHE A 68 3.48 -4.23 -0.87
CA PHE A 68 3.57 -3.57 0.43
C PHE A 68 2.87 -4.39 1.53
N THR A 69 1.80 -5.12 1.21
CA THR A 69 1.17 -6.09 2.11
C THR A 69 1.77 -7.50 2.00
N THR A 70 2.83 -7.67 1.22
CA THR A 70 3.55 -8.93 0.95
C THR A 70 2.74 -10.05 0.30
N SER A 71 1.53 -9.75 -0.19
CA SER A 71 0.57 -10.79 -0.60
C SER A 71 0.85 -11.38 -1.99
N ASN A 72 1.68 -10.73 -2.80
CA ASN A 72 2.15 -11.21 -4.11
C ASN A 72 3.67 -11.48 -4.13
N ASN A 73 4.29 -11.65 -2.96
CA ASN A 73 5.68 -12.07 -2.84
C ASN A 73 5.77 -13.61 -2.85
N PRO A 74 6.65 -14.24 -3.66
CA PRO A 74 7.68 -13.64 -4.54
C PRO A 74 7.20 -13.29 -5.96
N ASP A 75 6.00 -13.71 -6.34
CA ASP A 75 5.53 -13.77 -7.74
C ASP A 75 5.71 -12.48 -8.55
N VAL A 76 5.47 -11.32 -7.94
CA VAL A 76 5.47 -10.02 -8.64
C VAL A 76 6.84 -9.64 -9.22
N TRP A 77 7.95 -10.10 -8.64
CA TRP A 77 9.31 -9.74 -9.06
C TRP A 77 10.08 -10.91 -9.70
N ILE A 78 9.46 -12.08 -9.85
CA ILE A 78 10.07 -13.23 -10.53
C ILE A 78 10.50 -12.90 -11.97
N PRO A 79 9.70 -12.21 -12.82
CA PRO A 79 10.11 -11.93 -14.19
C PRO A 79 11.29 -10.96 -14.29
N ALA A 80 11.48 -10.10 -13.28
CA ALA A 80 12.64 -9.21 -13.19
C ALA A 80 13.90 -9.89 -12.65
N TYR A 81 13.76 -11.00 -11.92
CA TYR A 81 14.87 -11.72 -11.27
C TYR A 81 15.53 -12.77 -12.16
N LYS A 82 14.87 -13.16 -13.26
CA LYS A 82 15.36 -14.14 -14.25
C LYS A 82 16.00 -13.44 -15.43
#